data_AF-A0A0D2ME74-F1
#
_entry.id   AF-A0A0D2ME74-F1
#
_cell.length_a   1.000
_cell.length_b   1.000
_cell.length_c   1.000
_cell.angle_alpha   90.00
_cell.angle_beta   90.00
_cell.angle_gamma   90.00
#
_symmetry.space_group_name_H-M   'P 1'
#
loop_
_entity.id
_entity.type
_entity.pdbx_description
1 polymer ?
#
loop_
_entity_poly.entity_id
_entity_poly.type
_entity_poly.pdbx_seq_one_letter_code
_entity_poly.pdbx_strand_id
1 'polypeptide(L)'
;PQRRQLWARTVIFVHPKVNANGRPHVPTVPDLDVRTRWGSTYDMLQCAIMYESSIKHFVAANYRVLGDFDLSDSDWKDIKLVAGWLQMFRIATTQMSATNIPMISTSHAIFRGLQDQLKHILQSLPANISPSIHSGILSAHWKLSDYFTKFDESPYYTWAASMLLSFVSYLDTLTYDFTARFQRLARQQSLNELEEYLRLPPQEFHSCDPMRWWNSQRQRFPMLYKMARDILAIPGSAVAVERLFSGGRDTIALRRASLQPETIRILMILKQHIRVRESQKLLDRA
;
A
#
# COMPACT_ATOMS: atom_id res chain seq x y z
N PRO A 1 17.89 -25.06 -10.11
CA PRO A 1 17.50 -25.18 -11.54
C PRO A 1 16.46 -26.29 -11.79
N GLN A 2 16.80 -27.56 -11.59
CA GLN A 2 15.93 -28.71 -11.90
C GLN A 2 14.54 -28.65 -11.23
N ARG A 3 14.46 -28.37 -9.91
CA ARG A 3 13.16 -28.23 -9.21
C ARG A 3 12.24 -27.15 -9.83
N ARG A 4 12.80 -26.03 -10.33
CA ARG A 4 12.02 -24.98 -11.03
C ARG A 4 11.53 -25.45 -12.41
N GLN A 5 12.28 -26.32 -13.09
CA GLN A 5 11.86 -26.91 -14.37
C GLN A 5 10.76 -27.97 -14.17
N LEU A 6 10.84 -28.80 -13.11
CA LEU A 6 9.74 -29.69 -12.74
C LEU A 6 8.48 -28.90 -12.39
N TRP A 7 8.60 -27.88 -11.54
CA TRP A 7 7.49 -26.99 -11.19
C TRP A 7 6.80 -26.39 -12.44
N ALA A 8 7.58 -25.79 -13.35
CA ALA A 8 7.02 -25.22 -14.58
C ALA A 8 6.29 -26.25 -15.45
N ARG A 9 6.79 -27.49 -15.52
CA ARG A 9 6.10 -28.60 -16.23
C ARG A 9 4.78 -28.96 -15.56
N THR A 10 4.74 -29.06 -14.23
CA THR A 10 3.51 -29.35 -13.47
C THR A 10 2.47 -28.24 -13.64
N VAL A 11 2.87 -26.97 -13.57
CA VAL A 11 1.96 -25.84 -13.81
C VAL A 11 1.42 -25.87 -15.25
N ILE A 12 2.26 -26.09 -16.27
CA ILE A 12 1.80 -26.19 -17.68
C ILE A 12 0.83 -27.37 -17.91
N PHE A 13 0.93 -28.43 -17.10
CA PHE A 13 0.08 -29.61 -17.17
C PHE A 13 -1.27 -29.43 -16.45
N VAL A 14 -1.26 -28.82 -15.25
CA VAL A 14 -2.44 -28.73 -14.36
C VAL A 14 -3.17 -27.40 -14.45
N HIS A 15 -2.46 -26.28 -14.63
CA HIS A 15 -3.04 -24.94 -14.63
C HIS A 15 -3.58 -24.56 -16.02
N PRO A 16 -4.70 -23.81 -16.12
CA PRO A 16 -5.18 -23.25 -17.38
C PRO A 16 -4.08 -22.55 -18.19
N LYS A 17 -3.95 -22.93 -19.46
CA LYS A 17 -2.91 -22.43 -20.40
C LYS A 17 -3.10 -20.98 -20.81
N VAL A 18 -4.31 -20.45 -20.64
CA VAL A 18 -4.71 -19.08 -21.00
C VAL A 18 -5.32 -18.44 -19.77
N ASN A 19 -4.93 -17.21 -19.46
CA ASN A 19 -5.53 -16.46 -18.35
C ASN A 19 -6.89 -15.86 -18.75
N ALA A 20 -7.63 -15.29 -17.80
CA ALA A 20 -8.95 -14.68 -18.03
C ALA A 20 -8.95 -13.56 -19.10
N ASN A 21 -7.78 -13.03 -19.46
CA ASN A 21 -7.59 -11.94 -20.43
C ASN A 21 -7.06 -12.45 -21.78
N GLY A 22 -7.17 -13.75 -22.07
CA GLY A 22 -6.79 -14.34 -23.36
C GLY A 22 -5.28 -14.47 -23.60
N ARG A 23 -4.42 -14.17 -22.62
CA ARG A 23 -2.96 -14.25 -22.76
C ARG A 23 -2.42 -15.62 -22.32
N PRO A 24 -1.36 -16.15 -22.95
CA PRO A 24 -0.72 -17.38 -22.51
C PRO A 24 -0.20 -17.23 -21.07
N HIS A 25 -0.52 -18.21 -20.24
CA HIS A 25 -0.08 -18.24 -18.84
C HIS A 25 1.40 -18.63 -18.76
N VAL A 26 2.21 -17.79 -18.11
CA VAL A 26 3.64 -18.05 -17.85
C VAL A 26 3.77 -18.55 -16.41
N PRO A 27 4.26 -19.78 -16.17
CA PRO A 27 4.44 -20.29 -14.81
C PRO A 27 5.35 -19.41 -13.96
N THR A 28 4.79 -18.81 -12.91
CA THR A 28 5.55 -18.12 -11.88
C THR A 28 5.89 -19.08 -10.73
N VAL A 29 6.93 -18.77 -9.99
CA VAL A 29 7.24 -19.43 -8.71
C VAL A 29 6.73 -18.50 -7.61
N PRO A 30 6.12 -19.01 -6.52
CA PRO A 30 5.80 -18.18 -5.37
C PRO A 30 7.01 -17.38 -4.90
N ASP A 31 6.81 -16.09 -4.65
CA ASP A 31 7.82 -15.24 -4.03
C ASP A 31 8.13 -15.76 -2.62
N LEU A 32 9.38 -15.59 -2.19
CA LEU A 32 9.80 -15.98 -0.85
C LEU A 32 9.28 -14.98 0.17
N ASP A 33 8.72 -15.47 1.28
CA ASP A 33 8.36 -14.61 2.40
C ASP A 33 9.58 -13.86 2.95
N VAL A 34 9.37 -12.59 3.25
CA VAL A 34 10.30 -11.74 4.00
C VAL A 34 9.60 -11.39 5.30
N ARG A 35 10.02 -12.01 6.40
CA ARG A 35 9.42 -11.90 7.74
C ARG A 35 9.18 -10.46 8.25
N THR A 36 9.92 -9.48 7.75
CA THR A 36 9.77 -8.05 8.09
C THR A 36 8.81 -7.28 7.17
N ARG A 37 8.21 -7.94 6.18
CA ARG A 37 7.38 -7.34 5.13
C ARG A 37 6.17 -8.23 4.83
N TRP A 38 5.08 -8.01 5.56
CA TRP A 38 3.74 -8.57 5.31
C TRP A 38 3.27 -8.60 3.84
N GLY A 39 3.76 -7.67 3.00
CA GLY A 39 3.45 -7.60 1.58
C GLY A 39 4.01 -8.77 0.78
N SER A 40 5.18 -9.30 1.11
CA SER A 40 5.70 -10.53 0.49
C SER A 40 4.96 -11.77 0.98
N THR A 41 4.50 -11.78 2.24
CA THR A 41 3.64 -12.85 2.75
C THR A 41 2.33 -12.91 1.96
N TYR A 42 1.69 -11.75 1.72
CA TYR A 42 0.51 -11.66 0.85
C TYR A 42 0.80 -12.14 -0.58
N ASP A 43 1.85 -11.64 -1.23
CA ASP A 43 2.20 -12.01 -2.61
C ASP A 43 2.47 -13.53 -2.73
N MET A 44 3.19 -14.12 -1.77
CA MET A 44 3.44 -15.55 -1.65
C MET A 44 2.12 -16.34 -1.53
N LEU A 45 1.23 -15.96 -0.60
CA LEU A 45 -0.02 -16.68 -0.37
C LEU A 45 -0.98 -16.56 -1.56
N GLN A 46 -1.08 -15.40 -2.22
CA GLN A 46 -1.86 -15.24 -3.45
C GLN A 46 -1.33 -16.13 -4.58
N CYS A 47 0.01 -16.21 -4.73
CA CYS A 47 0.62 -17.11 -5.69
C CYS A 47 0.36 -18.59 -5.34
N ALA A 48 0.39 -18.96 -4.05
CA ALA A 48 0.07 -20.32 -3.61
C ALA A 48 -1.40 -20.69 -3.87
N ILE A 49 -2.34 -19.77 -3.61
CA ILE A 49 -3.77 -19.96 -3.88
C ILE A 49 -4.04 -20.11 -5.39
N MET A 50 -3.41 -19.26 -6.22
CA MET A 50 -3.52 -19.37 -7.70
C MET A 50 -3.08 -20.75 -8.20
N TYR A 51 -2.07 -21.34 -7.59
CA TYR A 51 -1.52 -22.64 -7.98
C TYR A 51 -1.96 -23.82 -7.09
N GLU A 52 -3.00 -23.70 -6.25
CA GLU A 52 -3.39 -24.73 -5.29
C GLU A 52 -3.43 -26.14 -5.89
N SER A 53 -4.13 -26.33 -7.01
CA SER A 53 -4.22 -27.63 -7.70
C SER A 53 -2.87 -28.12 -8.23
N SER A 54 -2.00 -27.20 -8.68
CA SER A 54 -0.65 -27.52 -9.15
C SER A 54 0.28 -27.88 -7.98
N ILE A 55 0.13 -27.24 -6.82
CA ILE A 55 0.87 -27.54 -5.60
C ILE A 55 0.48 -28.90 -5.06
N LYS A 56 -0.82 -29.17 -4.89
CA LYS A 56 -1.35 -30.49 -4.48
C LYS A 56 -0.82 -31.62 -5.39
N HIS A 57 -0.89 -31.43 -6.71
CA HIS A 57 -0.34 -32.41 -7.66
C HIS A 57 1.19 -32.55 -7.56
N PHE A 58 1.93 -31.44 -7.40
CA PHE A 58 3.38 -31.46 -7.27
C PHE A 58 3.85 -32.17 -5.99
N VAL A 59 3.18 -31.94 -4.85
CA VAL A 59 3.47 -32.61 -3.58
C VAL A 59 3.16 -34.10 -3.69
N ALA A 60 1.98 -34.49 -4.20
CA ALA A 60 1.63 -35.89 -4.41
C ALA A 60 2.62 -36.64 -5.31
N ALA A 61 3.07 -36.02 -6.41
CA ALA A 61 4.08 -36.59 -7.32
C ALA A 61 5.48 -36.72 -6.68
N ASN A 62 5.76 -36.00 -5.59
CA ASN A 62 7.05 -35.97 -4.89
C ASN A 62 6.94 -36.36 -3.40
N TYR A 63 5.90 -37.11 -3.03
CA TYR A 63 5.49 -37.33 -1.63
C TYR A 63 6.62 -37.88 -0.72
N ARG A 64 7.51 -38.72 -1.26
CA ARG A 64 8.70 -39.24 -0.53
C ARG A 64 9.65 -38.17 0.01
N VAL A 65 9.57 -36.94 -0.48
CA VAL A 65 10.44 -35.80 -0.10
C VAL A 65 9.63 -34.62 0.44
N LEU A 66 8.34 -34.53 0.09
CA LEU A 66 7.47 -33.38 0.42
C LEU A 66 6.25 -33.73 1.27
N GLY A 67 6.06 -34.99 1.68
CA GLY A 67 4.88 -35.43 2.44
C GLY A 67 4.68 -34.69 3.76
N ASP A 68 5.77 -34.35 4.46
CA ASP A 68 5.74 -33.56 5.70
C ASP A 68 5.26 -32.10 5.49
N PHE A 69 5.20 -31.65 4.23
CA PHE A 69 4.74 -30.32 3.82
C PHE A 69 3.41 -30.36 3.05
N ASP A 70 2.71 -31.51 3.05
CA ASP A 70 1.39 -31.59 2.42
C ASP A 70 0.35 -30.79 3.23
N LEU A 71 -0.48 -30.03 2.52
CA LEU A 71 -1.40 -29.07 3.11
C LEU A 71 -2.83 -29.57 3.00
N SER A 72 -3.49 -29.77 4.14
CA SER A 72 -4.86 -30.24 4.19
C SER A 72 -5.84 -29.21 3.62
N ASP A 73 -7.06 -29.65 3.27
CA ASP A 73 -8.13 -28.73 2.87
C ASP A 73 -8.57 -27.77 4.00
N SER A 74 -8.14 -28.00 5.25
CA SER A 74 -8.29 -27.03 6.33
C SER A 74 -7.22 -25.94 6.21
N ASP A 75 -5.96 -26.32 6.01
CA ASP A 75 -4.84 -25.37 5.85
C ASP A 75 -5.06 -24.45 4.63
N TRP A 76 -5.61 -24.98 3.54
CA TRP A 76 -5.97 -24.17 2.37
C TRP A 76 -7.11 -23.18 2.62
N LYS A 77 -8.05 -23.47 3.54
CA LYS A 77 -9.09 -22.51 3.96
C LYS A 77 -8.47 -21.40 4.82
N ASP A 78 -7.62 -21.79 5.76
CA ASP A 78 -6.89 -20.88 6.64
C ASP A 78 -5.96 -19.95 5.84
N ILE A 79 -5.23 -20.47 4.85
CA ILE A 79 -4.42 -19.70 3.89
C ILE A 79 -5.26 -18.69 3.12
N LYS A 80 -6.44 -19.09 2.59
CA LYS A 80 -7.34 -18.19 1.85
C LYS A 80 -7.90 -17.08 2.74
N LEU A 81 -8.26 -17.41 3.99
CA LEU A 81 -8.68 -16.42 4.97
C LEU A 81 -7.55 -15.41 5.24
N VAL A 82 -6.34 -15.90 5.57
CA VAL A 82 -5.16 -15.06 5.85
C VAL A 82 -4.79 -14.18 4.66
N ALA A 83 -4.78 -14.71 3.44
CA ALA A 83 -4.53 -13.93 2.24
C ALA A 83 -5.60 -12.84 2.03
N GLY A 84 -6.86 -13.13 2.36
CA GLY A 84 -7.98 -12.18 2.29
C GLY A 84 -7.78 -10.97 3.19
N TRP A 85 -7.45 -11.16 4.48
CA TRP A 85 -7.24 -10.01 5.38
C TRP A 85 -5.85 -9.37 5.26
N LEU A 86 -4.84 -10.05 4.70
CA LEU A 86 -3.60 -9.40 4.28
C LEU A 86 -3.77 -8.49 3.04
N GLN A 87 -4.83 -8.65 2.26
CA GLN A 87 -5.09 -7.83 1.07
C GLN A 87 -5.26 -6.35 1.37
N MET A 88 -6.07 -5.99 2.40
CA MET A 88 -6.28 -4.58 2.76
C MET A 88 -4.97 -3.90 3.18
N PHE A 89 -4.08 -4.64 3.84
CA PHE A 89 -2.77 -4.14 4.24
C PHE A 89 -1.82 -3.94 3.04
N ARG A 90 -1.89 -4.83 2.05
CA ARG A 90 -1.16 -4.65 0.78
C ARG A 90 -1.68 -3.41 0.01
N ILE A 91 -3.00 -3.21 -0.04
CA ILE A 91 -3.63 -2.04 -0.66
C ILE A 91 -3.19 -0.76 0.05
N ALA A 92 -3.36 -0.69 1.37
CA ALA A 92 -2.96 0.44 2.21
C ALA A 92 -1.47 0.78 2.06
N THR A 93 -0.58 -0.23 2.13
CA THR A 93 0.86 -0.04 1.90
C THR A 93 1.13 0.54 0.51
N THR A 94 0.42 0.05 -0.52
CA THR A 94 0.60 0.50 -1.91
C THR A 94 0.16 1.95 -2.08
N GLN A 95 -0.97 2.35 -1.49
CA GLN A 95 -1.44 3.74 -1.46
C GLN A 95 -0.48 4.65 -0.70
N MET A 96 -0.07 4.28 0.53
CA MET A 96 0.89 5.06 1.33
C MET A 96 2.30 5.14 0.71
N SER A 97 2.59 4.31 -0.29
CA SER A 97 3.81 4.37 -1.12
C SER A 97 3.69 5.32 -2.32
N ALA A 98 2.54 5.95 -2.55
CA ALA A 98 2.37 6.96 -3.58
C ALA A 98 3.22 8.21 -3.28
N THR A 99 3.73 8.84 -4.35
CA THR A 99 4.60 10.03 -4.28
C THR A 99 4.08 11.20 -5.11
N ASN A 100 3.04 10.95 -5.91
CA ASN A 100 2.32 11.89 -6.75
C ASN A 100 1.03 12.42 -6.07
N ILE A 101 0.76 12.00 -4.83
CA ILE A 101 -0.46 12.24 -4.07
C ILE A 101 -0.04 12.56 -2.63
N PRO A 102 -0.54 13.65 -2.00
CA PRO A 102 -0.35 13.90 -0.57
C PRO A 102 -0.91 12.76 0.29
N MET A 103 -0.03 12.00 0.95
CA MET A 103 -0.40 10.82 1.75
C MET A 103 -0.39 11.04 3.27
N ILE A 104 0.35 12.03 3.80
CA ILE A 104 0.39 12.29 5.25
C ILE A 104 -1.02 12.62 5.81
N SER A 105 -1.82 13.35 5.05
CA SER A 105 -3.20 13.75 5.37
C SER A 105 -4.17 12.57 5.48
N THR A 106 -3.93 11.49 4.73
CA THR A 106 -4.79 10.29 4.69
C THR A 106 -4.25 9.14 5.54
N SER A 107 -2.99 9.21 5.99
CA SER A 107 -2.31 8.15 6.75
C SER A 107 -3.08 7.73 8.01
N HIS A 108 -3.57 8.69 8.79
CA HIS A 108 -4.36 8.42 9.99
C HIS A 108 -5.71 7.75 9.67
N ALA A 109 -6.37 8.16 8.57
CA ALA A 109 -7.61 7.54 8.11
C ALA A 109 -7.39 6.09 7.67
N ILE A 110 -6.32 5.81 6.90
CA ILE A 110 -5.94 4.47 6.47
C ILE A 110 -5.71 3.55 7.69
N PHE A 111 -4.98 4.02 8.71
CA PHE A 111 -4.76 3.24 9.94
C PHE A 111 -6.06 2.91 10.68
N ARG A 112 -6.98 3.89 10.80
CA ARG A 112 -8.30 3.67 11.41
C ARG A 112 -9.15 2.70 10.59
N GLY A 113 -9.15 2.87 9.28
CA GLY A 113 -9.84 1.99 8.33
C GLY A 113 -9.42 0.53 8.46
N LEU A 114 -8.11 0.29 8.59
CA LEU A 114 -7.57 -1.04 8.84
C LEU A 114 -8.03 -1.60 10.19
N GLN A 115 -8.09 -0.80 11.26
CA GLN A 115 -8.63 -1.25 12.55
C GLN A 115 -10.11 -1.66 12.45
N ASP A 116 -10.93 -0.81 11.84
CA ASP A 116 -12.38 -1.05 11.70
C ASP A 116 -12.65 -2.29 10.83
N GLN A 117 -11.84 -2.53 9.79
CA GLN A 117 -11.88 -3.75 8.98
C GLN A 117 -11.45 -5.01 9.76
N LEU A 118 -10.36 -4.97 10.53
CA LEU A 118 -9.97 -6.10 11.40
C LEU A 118 -11.05 -6.41 12.45
N LYS A 119 -11.68 -5.37 13.01
CA LYS A 119 -12.77 -5.51 13.96
C LYS A 119 -13.99 -6.18 13.33
N HIS A 120 -14.36 -5.79 12.12
CA HIS A 120 -15.43 -6.46 11.36
C HIS A 120 -15.07 -7.92 11.07
N ILE A 121 -13.82 -8.20 10.68
CA ILE A 121 -13.34 -9.58 10.47
C ILE A 121 -13.48 -10.40 11.75
N LEU A 122 -12.98 -9.90 12.90
CA LEU A 122 -13.09 -10.57 14.20
C LEU A 122 -14.55 -10.90 14.57
N GLN A 123 -15.51 -10.02 14.24
CA GLN A 123 -16.94 -10.25 14.47
C GLN A 123 -17.54 -11.30 13.52
N SER A 124 -16.97 -11.48 12.32
CA SER A 124 -17.42 -12.42 11.30
C SER A 124 -16.72 -13.79 11.32
N LEU A 125 -15.76 -14.01 12.24
CA LEU A 125 -15.01 -15.27 12.30
C LEU A 125 -15.90 -16.46 12.69
N PRO A 126 -15.74 -17.63 12.02
CA PRO A 126 -16.45 -18.85 12.41
C PRO A 126 -15.92 -19.40 13.74
N ALA A 127 -16.79 -20.02 14.54
CA ALA A 127 -16.46 -20.54 15.86
C ALA A 127 -15.40 -21.67 15.88
N ASN A 128 -15.17 -22.33 14.73
CA ASN A 128 -14.19 -23.42 14.58
C ASN A 128 -12.88 -22.95 13.91
N ILE A 129 -12.45 -21.72 14.21
CA ILE A 129 -11.23 -21.14 13.65
C ILE A 129 -9.97 -21.63 14.40
N SER A 130 -8.85 -21.78 13.70
CA SER A 130 -7.55 -22.05 14.32
C SER A 130 -7.21 -20.97 15.37
N PRO A 131 -6.86 -21.34 16.63
CA PRO A 131 -6.51 -20.38 17.68
C PRO A 131 -5.36 -19.43 17.29
N SER A 132 -4.46 -19.91 16.43
CA SER A 132 -3.35 -19.12 15.88
C SER A 132 -3.83 -17.94 15.03
N ILE A 133 -4.87 -18.12 14.23
CA ILE A 133 -5.45 -17.06 13.38
C ILE A 133 -6.17 -16.04 14.23
N HIS A 134 -6.98 -16.49 15.20
CA HIS A 134 -7.65 -15.59 16.13
C HIS A 134 -6.63 -14.72 16.91
N SER A 135 -5.56 -15.33 17.43
CA SER A 135 -4.46 -14.62 18.10
C SER A 135 -3.73 -13.66 17.15
N GLY A 136 -3.50 -14.06 15.89
CA GLY A 136 -2.85 -13.23 14.88
C GLY A 136 -3.65 -11.97 14.52
N ILE A 137 -4.96 -12.10 14.29
CA ILE A 137 -5.84 -10.97 13.96
C ILE A 137 -5.97 -10.03 15.17
N LEU A 138 -6.12 -10.57 16.39
CA LEU A 138 -6.17 -9.79 17.63
C LEU A 138 -4.85 -9.02 17.85
N SER A 139 -3.71 -9.66 17.64
CA SER A 139 -2.38 -9.04 17.74
C SER A 139 -2.20 -7.93 16.69
N ALA A 140 -2.70 -8.12 15.47
CA ALA A 140 -2.67 -7.09 14.43
C ALA A 140 -3.55 -5.88 14.80
N HIS A 141 -4.75 -6.11 15.34
CA HIS A 141 -5.64 -5.05 15.81
C HIS A 141 -5.01 -4.24 16.97
N TRP A 142 -4.47 -4.91 17.98
CA TRP A 142 -3.72 -4.23 19.05
C TRP A 142 -2.51 -3.46 18.51
N LYS A 143 -1.74 -4.03 17.58
CA LYS A 143 -0.58 -3.34 17.01
C LYS A 143 -0.96 -2.07 16.24
N LEU A 144 -2.09 -2.08 15.51
CA LEU A 144 -2.62 -0.85 14.91
C LEU A 144 -3.07 0.16 15.97
N SER A 145 -3.64 -0.30 17.09
CA SER A 145 -4.03 0.58 18.21
C SER A 145 -2.82 1.25 18.87
N ASP A 146 -1.70 0.53 19.05
CA ASP A 146 -0.44 1.09 19.55
C ASP A 146 0.11 2.22 18.67
N TYR A 147 -0.08 2.12 17.35
CA TYR A 147 0.38 3.14 16.40
C TYR A 147 -0.62 4.28 16.25
N PHE A 148 -1.90 4.06 16.51
CA PHE A 148 -2.94 5.09 16.42
C PHE A 148 -2.66 6.24 17.39
N THR A 149 -2.32 5.94 18.65
CA THR A 149 -1.96 6.96 19.66
C THR A 149 -0.68 7.72 19.32
N LYS A 150 0.19 7.18 18.46
CA LYS A 150 1.40 7.87 18.00
C LYS A 150 1.16 8.93 16.93
N PHE A 151 0.00 8.92 16.27
CA PHE A 151 -0.37 10.03 15.39
C PHE A 151 -0.59 11.32 16.20
N ASP A 152 -1.09 11.21 17.43
CA ASP A 152 -1.31 12.35 18.33
C ASP A 152 0.00 12.96 18.87
N GLU A 153 1.13 12.23 18.81
CA GLU A 153 2.48 12.77 19.14
C GLU A 153 2.93 13.86 18.16
N SER A 154 2.32 13.96 16.97
CA SER A 154 2.76 14.87 15.91
C SER A 154 1.60 15.67 15.29
N PRO A 155 1.61 17.01 15.38
CA PRO A 155 0.51 17.82 14.86
C PRO A 155 0.42 17.80 13.32
N TYR A 156 1.47 17.38 12.62
CA TYR A 156 1.51 17.37 11.14
C TYR A 156 0.42 16.50 10.52
N TYR A 157 0.04 15.38 11.13
CA TYR A 157 -1.04 14.53 10.61
C TYR A 157 -2.40 15.23 10.69
N THR A 158 -2.71 15.82 11.83
CA THR A 158 -3.95 16.59 12.07
C THR A 158 -4.01 17.86 11.23
N TRP A 159 -2.87 18.55 11.06
CA TRP A 159 -2.76 19.70 10.16
C TRP A 159 -2.96 19.30 8.70
N ALA A 160 -2.29 18.24 8.23
CA ALA A 160 -2.43 17.74 6.86
C ALA A 160 -3.88 17.31 6.55
N ALA A 161 -4.52 16.58 7.48
CA ALA A 161 -5.93 16.21 7.37
C ALA A 161 -6.83 17.45 7.35
N SER A 162 -6.53 18.48 8.16
CA SER A 162 -7.26 19.75 8.13
C SER A 162 -7.13 20.49 6.80
N MET A 163 -5.95 20.48 6.18
CA MET A 163 -5.72 21.04 4.82
C MET A 163 -6.40 20.25 3.69
N LEU A 164 -7.02 19.10 4.01
CA LEU A 164 -7.92 18.35 3.13
C LEU A 164 -9.37 18.26 3.65
N LEU A 165 -9.74 18.92 4.76
CA LEU A 165 -11.07 18.77 5.37
C LEU A 165 -12.20 19.32 4.49
N SER A 166 -11.89 20.29 3.62
CA SER A 166 -12.80 20.81 2.59
C SER A 166 -12.84 19.94 1.33
N PHE A 167 -12.35 18.70 1.35
CA PHE A 167 -12.25 17.79 0.19
C PHE A 167 -12.79 16.40 0.53
N VAL A 168 -14.05 16.34 1.01
CA VAL A 168 -14.69 15.12 1.53
C VAL A 168 -14.63 13.92 0.58
N SER A 169 -14.56 14.12 -0.74
CA SER A 169 -14.47 13.05 -1.76
C SER A 169 -13.06 12.71 -2.26
N TYR A 170 -12.00 13.40 -1.81
CA TYR A 170 -10.61 12.99 -2.11
C TYR A 170 -10.28 11.57 -1.60
N LEU A 171 -11.11 11.11 -0.66
CA LEU A 171 -10.92 9.91 0.12
C LEU A 171 -11.75 8.73 -0.43
N ASP A 172 -12.70 9.01 -1.33
CA ASP A 172 -13.36 8.03 -2.21
C ASP A 172 -12.43 7.52 -3.33
N THR A 173 -11.33 8.23 -3.61
CA THR A 173 -10.25 7.73 -4.50
C THR A 173 -9.45 6.59 -3.86
N LEU A 174 -9.65 6.33 -2.57
CA LEU A 174 -9.22 5.10 -1.93
C LEU A 174 -10.24 4.01 -2.28
N THR A 175 -9.82 2.76 -2.52
CA THR A 175 -10.74 1.64 -2.78
C THR A 175 -11.72 1.32 -1.62
N TYR A 176 -11.59 2.03 -0.49
CA TYR A 176 -12.50 2.07 0.65
C TYR A 176 -12.46 3.48 1.22
N ASP A 177 -13.61 4.16 1.37
CA ASP A 177 -13.67 5.41 2.13
C ASP A 177 -13.45 5.14 3.62
N PHE A 178 -12.47 5.82 4.20
CA PHE A 178 -12.11 5.73 5.62
C PHE A 178 -12.41 7.02 6.38
N THR A 179 -13.21 7.93 5.81
CA THR A 179 -13.22 9.34 6.23
C THR A 179 -14.57 10.04 6.33
N ALA A 180 -15.69 9.38 5.99
CA ALA A 180 -17.05 9.88 6.23
C ALA A 180 -17.25 10.60 7.58
N ARG A 181 -16.54 10.20 8.64
CA ARG A 181 -16.62 10.80 9.99
C ARG A 181 -15.98 12.19 10.13
N PHE A 182 -15.18 12.67 9.18
CA PHE A 182 -14.55 14.00 9.25
C PHE A 182 -15.43 15.15 8.74
N GLN A 183 -16.64 14.85 8.25
CA GLN A 183 -17.66 15.84 7.90
C GLN A 183 -18.04 16.69 9.13
N ARG A 184 -18.01 18.03 9.00
CA ARG A 184 -17.96 18.94 10.15
C ARG A 184 -19.20 19.83 10.32
N LEU A 185 -19.61 20.01 11.57
CA LEU A 185 -20.64 20.96 12.01
C LEU A 185 -20.13 22.42 11.97
N ALA A 186 -20.95 23.34 11.48
CA ALA A 186 -20.59 24.76 11.30
C ALA A 186 -20.84 25.63 12.55
N ARG A 187 -19.94 26.61 12.81
CA ARG A 187 -20.11 27.73 13.77
C ARG A 187 -19.41 29.01 13.27
N GLN A 188 -19.92 30.18 13.67
CA GLN A 188 -19.36 31.53 13.41
C GLN A 188 -18.26 31.88 14.45
N GLN A 189 -17.43 32.94 14.33
CA GLN A 189 -17.21 34.00 13.32
C GLN A 189 -15.69 34.04 12.98
N SER A 190 -15.17 34.78 11.97
CA SER A 190 -13.72 34.71 11.63
C SER A 190 -12.97 36.04 11.54
N LEU A 191 -11.70 35.96 11.94
CA LEU A 191 -10.70 37.04 11.90
C LEU A 191 -9.41 36.65 11.13
N ASN A 192 -9.24 35.39 10.68
CA ASN A 192 -8.01 34.92 10.01
C ASN A 192 -8.22 33.91 8.86
N GLU A 193 -7.17 33.67 8.05
CA GLU A 193 -7.16 32.76 6.89
C GLU A 193 -7.71 31.35 7.23
N LEU A 194 -7.31 30.78 8.39
CA LEU A 194 -7.66 29.42 8.78
C LEU A 194 -9.15 29.27 9.04
N GLU A 195 -9.74 30.22 9.76
CA GLU A 195 -11.17 30.21 10.07
C GLU A 195 -12.04 30.47 8.83
N GLU A 196 -11.55 31.24 7.86
CA GLU A 196 -12.21 31.41 6.56
C GLU A 196 -12.16 30.10 5.75
N TYR A 197 -10.97 29.50 5.61
CA TYR A 197 -10.79 28.22 4.93
C TYR A 197 -11.67 27.11 5.54
N LEU A 198 -11.71 26.99 6.87
CA LEU A 198 -12.52 26.00 7.59
C LEU A 198 -14.04 26.19 7.45
N ARG A 199 -14.51 27.29 6.85
CA ARG A 199 -15.93 27.50 6.50
C ARG A 199 -16.25 27.30 5.03
N LEU A 200 -15.27 27.05 4.18
CA LEU A 200 -15.54 26.73 2.78
C LEU A 200 -16.34 25.42 2.71
N PRO A 201 -17.37 25.35 1.83
CA PRO A 201 -18.08 24.10 1.62
C PRO A 201 -17.11 23.03 1.12
N PRO A 202 -17.35 21.74 1.44
CA PRO A 202 -16.63 20.64 0.82
C PRO A 202 -16.69 20.73 -0.71
N GLN A 203 -15.54 20.57 -1.36
CA GLN A 203 -15.41 20.54 -2.81
C GLN A 203 -15.36 19.10 -3.31
N GLU A 204 -15.96 18.86 -4.47
CA GLU A 204 -16.03 17.55 -5.10
C GLU A 204 -14.77 17.28 -5.94
N PHE A 205 -14.07 16.19 -5.63
CA PHE A 205 -12.70 15.99 -6.07
C PHE A 205 -12.52 15.40 -7.47
N HIS A 206 -13.59 14.91 -8.12
CA HIS A 206 -13.55 14.22 -9.43
C HIS A 206 -12.82 14.98 -10.56
N SER A 207 -12.45 16.26 -10.36
CA SER A 207 -11.72 17.11 -11.31
C SER A 207 -10.44 17.81 -10.78
N CYS A 208 -10.10 17.83 -9.48
CA CYS A 208 -9.23 18.90 -8.95
C CYS A 208 -8.22 18.53 -7.82
N ASP A 209 -7.02 18.07 -8.21
CA ASP A 209 -5.79 17.87 -7.38
C ASP A 209 -5.60 18.92 -6.25
N PRO A 210 -5.39 18.53 -4.97
CA PRO A 210 -5.36 19.49 -3.86
C PRO A 210 -4.18 20.47 -3.96
N MET A 211 -3.06 20.05 -4.56
CA MET A 211 -1.90 20.92 -4.77
C MET A 211 -2.19 21.99 -5.84
N ARG A 212 -2.97 21.64 -6.88
CA ARG A 212 -3.47 22.62 -7.86
C ARG A 212 -4.47 23.57 -7.23
N TRP A 213 -5.37 23.05 -6.38
CA TRP A 213 -6.33 23.88 -5.66
C TRP A 213 -5.63 24.91 -4.77
N TRP A 214 -4.71 24.47 -3.91
CA TRP A 214 -3.95 25.36 -3.03
C TRP A 214 -3.16 26.41 -3.84
N ASN A 215 -2.57 26.03 -4.98
CA ASN A 215 -1.91 26.98 -5.88
C ASN A 215 -2.89 28.00 -6.50
N SER A 216 -4.15 27.63 -6.79
CA SER A 216 -5.17 28.58 -7.25
C SER A 216 -5.57 29.59 -6.18
N GLN A 217 -5.65 29.16 -4.91
CA GLN A 217 -6.07 30.00 -3.79
C GLN A 217 -4.91 30.78 -3.14
N ARG A 218 -3.68 30.71 -3.66
CA ARG A 218 -2.48 31.34 -3.08
C ARG A 218 -2.57 32.84 -2.81
N GLN A 219 -3.47 33.56 -3.50
CA GLN A 219 -3.74 34.98 -3.26
C GLN A 219 -4.72 35.23 -2.12
N ARG A 220 -5.67 34.29 -1.89
CA ARG A 220 -6.69 34.35 -0.85
C ARG A 220 -6.17 33.83 0.49
N PHE A 221 -5.36 32.77 0.45
CA PHE A 221 -4.76 32.13 1.62
C PHE A 221 -3.23 32.05 1.51
N PRO A 222 -2.51 33.18 1.51
CA PRO A 222 -1.07 33.21 1.24
C PRO A 222 -0.22 32.53 2.33
N MET A 223 -0.65 32.48 3.59
CA MET A 223 0.05 31.74 4.64
C MET A 223 -0.31 30.26 4.63
N LEU A 224 -1.61 29.92 4.52
CA LEU A 224 -2.03 28.52 4.45
C LEU A 224 -1.49 27.82 3.20
N TYR A 225 -1.38 28.51 2.05
CA TYR A 225 -0.76 27.95 0.85
C TYR A 225 0.68 27.47 1.09
N LYS A 226 1.49 28.26 1.80
CA LYS A 226 2.88 27.87 2.14
C LYS A 226 2.88 26.66 3.07
N MET A 227 2.05 26.70 4.12
CA MET A 227 1.90 25.60 5.07
C MET A 227 1.41 24.31 4.40
N ALA A 228 0.40 24.39 3.54
CA ALA A 228 -0.13 23.26 2.78
C ALA A 228 0.92 22.69 1.82
N ARG A 229 1.66 23.54 1.09
CA ARG A 229 2.75 23.10 0.21
C ARG A 229 3.81 22.31 0.98
N ASP A 230 4.21 22.80 2.14
CA ASP A 230 5.32 22.22 2.91
C ASP A 230 4.89 20.96 3.68
N ILE A 231 3.66 20.91 4.20
CA ILE A 231 3.11 19.75 4.92
C ILE A 231 2.65 18.65 3.96
N LEU A 232 1.90 18.98 2.90
CA LEU A 232 1.37 17.97 1.96
C LEU A 232 2.47 17.30 1.12
N ALA A 233 3.66 17.91 1.04
CA ALA A 233 4.86 17.30 0.46
C ALA A 233 5.50 16.22 1.34
N ILE A 234 5.10 16.06 2.61
CA ILE A 234 5.62 15.01 3.49
C ILE A 234 5.07 13.65 3.00
N PRO A 235 5.94 12.68 2.64
CA PRO A 235 5.50 11.38 2.15
C PRO A 235 4.86 10.55 3.27
N GLY A 236 3.79 9.82 2.95
CA GLY A 236 3.12 8.93 3.91
C GLY A 236 3.90 7.67 4.27
N SER A 237 4.99 7.37 3.57
CA SER A 237 5.89 6.26 3.93
C SER A 237 7.31 6.44 3.39
N ALA A 238 8.27 5.77 4.02
CA ALA A 238 9.65 5.68 3.52
C ALA A 238 9.82 4.77 2.29
N VAL A 239 8.76 4.04 1.86
CA VAL A 239 8.86 3.00 0.82
C VAL A 239 9.36 3.55 -0.52
N ALA A 240 9.00 4.79 -0.87
CA ALA A 240 9.50 5.45 -2.08
C ALA A 240 11.03 5.63 -2.04
N VAL A 241 11.56 6.01 -0.88
CA VAL A 241 12.99 6.20 -0.63
C VAL A 241 13.69 4.84 -0.58
N GLU A 242 13.11 3.82 0.07
CA GLU A 242 13.63 2.44 0.05
C GLU A 242 13.71 1.88 -1.38
N ARG A 243 12.70 2.13 -2.23
CA ARG A 243 12.71 1.71 -3.64
C ARG A 243 13.83 2.39 -4.42
N LEU A 244 14.08 3.68 -4.15
CA LEU A 244 15.17 4.46 -4.76
C LEU A 244 16.54 3.90 -4.34
N PHE A 245 16.75 3.59 -3.06
CA PHE A 245 17.98 2.93 -2.58
C PHE A 245 18.13 1.49 -3.09
N SER A 246 17.03 0.74 -3.19
CA SER A 246 17.04 -0.64 -3.72
C SER A 246 17.47 -0.66 -5.18
N GLY A 247 16.87 0.17 -6.04
CA GLY A 247 17.32 0.39 -7.43
C GLY A 247 18.65 1.14 -7.55
N GLY A 248 19.18 1.65 -6.42
CA GLY A 248 20.55 2.09 -6.28
C GLY A 248 21.54 0.94 -6.46
N ARG A 249 21.23 -0.27 -5.96
CA ARG A 249 22.09 -1.47 -6.14
C ARG A 249 22.26 -1.88 -7.61
N ASP A 250 21.23 -1.68 -8.44
CA ASP A 250 21.32 -1.95 -9.88
C ASP A 250 22.14 -0.86 -10.61
N THR A 251 22.14 0.36 -10.08
CA THR A 251 22.89 1.51 -10.63
C THR A 251 24.37 1.42 -10.24
N ILE A 252 24.62 1.07 -8.99
CA ILE A 252 25.91 0.76 -8.38
C ILE A 252 26.11 -0.76 -8.51
N ALA A 253 26.09 -1.26 -9.75
CA ALA A 253 26.22 -2.69 -10.01
C ALA A 253 27.40 -3.28 -9.23
N LEU A 254 27.22 -4.46 -8.61
CA LEU A 254 28.16 -5.13 -7.68
C LEU A 254 29.63 -5.24 -8.15
N ARG A 255 29.91 -4.96 -9.43
CA ARG A 255 31.25 -4.98 -10.04
C ARG A 255 31.87 -3.59 -10.29
N ARG A 256 31.18 -2.48 -9.99
CA ARG A 256 31.71 -1.09 -10.10
C ARG A 256 32.11 -0.52 -8.73
N ALA A 257 32.90 -1.29 -7.97
CA ALA A 257 33.25 -1.02 -6.57
C ALA A 257 34.21 0.17 -6.33
N SER A 258 34.34 1.11 -7.28
CA SER A 258 35.31 2.23 -7.23
C SER A 258 34.66 3.61 -7.43
N LEU A 259 33.32 3.71 -7.37
CA LEU A 259 32.65 5.01 -7.38
C LEU A 259 32.72 5.66 -5.99
N GLN A 260 33.08 6.95 -5.95
CA GLN A 260 33.05 7.72 -4.71
C GLN A 260 31.60 7.94 -4.22
N PRO A 261 31.34 8.06 -2.90
CA PRO A 261 30.00 8.30 -2.36
C PRO A 261 29.29 9.50 -3.00
N GLU A 262 30.05 10.55 -3.32
CA GLU A 262 29.52 11.74 -3.99
C GLU A 262 29.05 11.46 -5.42
N THR A 263 29.83 10.70 -6.19
CA THR A 263 29.43 10.27 -7.55
C THR A 263 28.18 9.39 -7.50
N ILE A 264 28.07 8.51 -6.51
CA ILE A 264 26.88 7.70 -6.27
C ILE A 264 25.66 8.59 -5.98
N ARG A 265 25.80 9.57 -5.09
CA ARG A 265 24.75 10.55 -4.76
C ARG A 265 24.24 11.28 -6.00
N ILE A 266 25.15 11.84 -6.80
CA ILE A 266 24.83 12.57 -8.04
C ILE A 266 24.10 11.65 -9.04
N LEU A 267 24.60 10.44 -9.27
CA LEU A 267 23.98 9.48 -10.19
C LEU A 267 22.57 9.06 -9.75
N MET A 268 22.34 8.87 -8.45
CA MET A 268 21.02 8.53 -7.92
C MET A 268 20.03 9.69 -8.07
N ILE A 269 20.45 10.93 -7.78
CA ILE A 269 19.62 12.13 -7.97
C ILE A 269 19.30 12.32 -9.46
N LEU A 270 20.29 12.24 -10.34
CA LEU A 270 20.12 12.41 -11.79
C LEU A 270 19.17 11.37 -12.38
N LYS A 271 19.34 10.09 -12.01
CA LYS A 271 18.45 9.00 -12.43
C LYS A 271 17.00 9.24 -12.00
N GLN A 272 16.79 9.73 -10.78
CA GLN A 272 15.45 10.05 -10.29
C GLN A 272 14.86 11.28 -11.00
N HIS A 273 15.65 12.32 -11.24
CA HIS A 273 15.20 13.51 -11.97
C HIS A 273 14.77 13.20 -13.41
N ILE A 274 15.57 12.38 -14.13
CA ILE A 274 15.22 11.91 -15.48
C ILE A 274 13.89 11.14 -15.45
N ARG A 275 13.73 10.19 -14.52
CA ARG A 275 12.49 9.41 -14.36
C ARG A 275 11.26 10.29 -14.13
N VAL A 276 11.33 11.27 -13.23
CA VAL A 276 10.21 12.19 -12.97
C VAL A 276 9.86 12.98 -14.25
N ARG A 277 10.87 13.47 -14.96
CA ARG A 277 10.69 14.23 -16.21
C ARG A 277 10.14 13.39 -17.36
N GLU A 278 10.47 12.09 -17.42
CA GLU A 278 9.90 11.15 -18.40
C GLU A 278 8.44 10.81 -18.08
N SER A 279 8.13 10.50 -16.82
CA SER A 279 6.75 10.28 -16.36
C SER A 279 5.86 11.48 -16.63
N GLN A 280 6.36 12.70 -16.40
CA GLN A 280 5.59 13.92 -16.66
C GLN A 280 5.31 14.12 -18.16
N LYS A 281 6.30 13.91 -19.03
CA LYS A 281 6.10 13.92 -20.50
C LYS A 281 5.10 12.88 -21.00
N LEU A 282 4.91 11.76 -20.28
CA LEU A 282 3.91 10.75 -20.63
C LEU A 282 2.51 11.18 -20.19
N LEU A 283 2.39 11.84 -19.03
CA LEU A 283 1.13 12.43 -18.55
C LEU A 283 0.70 13.64 -19.41
N ASP A 284 1.64 14.48 -19.86
CA ASP A 284 1.37 15.63 -20.72
C ASP A 284 1.02 15.23 -22.19
N ARG A 285 1.03 13.94 -22.52
CA ARG A 285 0.74 13.37 -23.85
C ARG A 285 -0.51 12.48 -23.89
N ALA A 286 -1.15 12.26 -22.75
CA ALA A 286 -2.32 11.41 -22.57
C ALA A 286 -3.59 12.25 -22.33
#